data_AF-A0A3R7JY01-F1
#
_entry.id   AF-A0A3R7JY01-F1
#
_cell.length_a   1.000
_cell.length_b   1.000
_cell.length_c   1.000
_cell.angle_alpha   90.00
_cell.angle_beta   90.00
_cell.angle_gamma   90.00
#
_symmetry.space_group_name_H-M   'P 1'
#
loop_
_entity.id
_entity.type
_entity.pdbx_description
1 polymer ?
#
loop_
_entity_poly.entity_id
_entity_poly.type
_entity_poly.pdbx_seq_one_letter_code
_entity_poly.pdbx_strand_id
1 'polypeptide(L)'
;MSGVQVVADGNPRKGAMNEDERDQCIHDIVSWFQRKANLESNAEKNADIEALEKTLGMEIPGALRSLLTNQSGGIWFDEFKSLSADGIINTAETLASVKGWDSALTPFATNVDGAALVTDTSSGDAVFEFNEDGKGDRSLAPTLWEYLEQYRNRLLSGKFDFVEDVGLVERSRK
;
A
#
# COMPACT_ATOMS: atom_id res chain seq x y z
N MET A 1 9.51 10.60 41.43
CA MET A 1 9.78 9.83 40.20
C MET A 1 9.25 10.66 39.05
N SER A 2 10.13 11.41 38.39
CA SER A 2 9.76 12.35 37.32
C SER A 2 9.40 11.57 36.07
N GLY A 3 8.23 11.84 35.50
CA GLY A 3 7.74 11.18 34.29
C GLY A 3 8.65 11.48 33.10
N VAL A 4 9.23 10.43 32.53
CA VAL A 4 9.97 10.52 31.28
C VAL A 4 8.94 10.79 30.19
N GLN A 5 8.93 12.03 29.70
CA GLN A 5 8.16 12.42 28.53
C GLN A 5 8.92 11.85 27.32
N VAL A 6 8.38 10.79 26.72
CA VAL A 6 8.90 10.24 25.46
C VAL A 6 8.72 11.32 24.41
N VAL A 7 9.81 11.98 24.04
CA VAL A 7 9.86 12.87 22.88
C VAL A 7 9.62 11.96 21.68
N ALA A 8 8.49 12.13 21.00
CA ALA A 8 8.29 11.47 19.72
C ALA A 8 9.47 11.85 18.80
N ASP A 9 10.25 10.86 18.38
CA ASP A 9 11.33 11.09 17.42
C ASP A 9 10.72 11.58 16.11
N GLY A 10 10.98 12.84 15.79
CA GLY A 10 10.55 13.50 14.55
C GLY A 10 9.47 14.54 14.76
N ASN A 11 9.57 15.64 14.02
CA ASN A 11 8.48 16.61 13.86
C ASN A 11 7.55 16.04 12.78
N PRO A 12 6.42 15.38 13.12
CA PRO A 12 5.55 14.78 12.12
C PRO A 12 5.04 15.88 11.19
N ARG A 13 5.00 15.58 9.89
CA ARG A 13 4.57 16.51 8.86
C ARG A 13 3.16 17.00 9.17
N LYS A 14 2.90 18.28 8.92
CA LYS A 14 1.56 18.87 9.02
C LYS A 14 1.05 19.18 7.61
N GLY A 15 -0.08 18.61 7.22
CA GLY A 15 -0.74 18.84 5.91
C GLY A 15 -0.73 17.62 5.00
N ALA A 16 -1.04 17.78 3.71
CA ALA A 16 -0.95 16.74 2.67
C ALA A 16 0.37 16.84 1.88
N MET A 17 0.88 15.73 1.35
CA MET A 17 2.10 15.75 0.53
C MET A 17 1.85 16.55 -0.76
N ASN A 18 2.80 17.39 -1.16
CA ASN A 18 2.84 17.99 -2.49
C ASN A 18 3.28 16.96 -3.56
N GLU A 19 3.33 17.36 -4.83
CA GLU A 19 3.65 16.45 -5.95
C GLU A 19 5.07 15.87 -5.83
N ASP A 20 6.09 16.71 -5.62
CA ASP A 20 7.48 16.25 -5.46
C ASP A 20 7.63 15.30 -4.27
N GLU A 21 6.93 15.57 -3.17
CA GLU A 21 6.93 14.72 -1.97
C GLU A 21 6.26 13.35 -2.22
N ARG A 22 5.22 13.31 -3.07
CA ARG A 22 4.56 12.06 -3.46
C ARG A 22 5.47 11.21 -4.34
N ASP A 23 6.12 11.83 -5.31
CA ASP A 23 7.07 11.16 -6.20
C ASP A 23 8.25 10.61 -5.41
N GLN A 24 8.83 11.41 -4.51
CA GLN A 24 9.88 10.96 -3.61
C GLN A 24 9.40 9.83 -2.70
N CYS A 25 8.16 9.89 -2.22
CA CYS A 25 7.59 8.84 -1.36
C CYS A 25 7.55 7.48 -2.07
N ILE A 26 7.02 7.44 -3.29
CA ILE A 26 6.98 6.23 -4.10
C ILE A 26 8.40 5.75 -4.41
N HIS A 27 9.27 6.65 -4.86
CA HIS A 27 10.66 6.32 -5.19
C HIS A 27 11.40 5.71 -4.00
N ASP A 28 11.21 6.24 -2.79
CA ASP A 28 11.86 5.72 -1.57
C ASP A 28 11.39 4.32 -1.22
N ILE A 29 10.08 4.04 -1.31
CA ILE A 29 9.53 2.70 -1.07
C ILE A 29 10.09 1.72 -2.09
N VAL A 30 9.99 2.04 -3.39
CA VAL A 30 10.46 1.16 -4.48
C VAL A 30 11.97 0.92 -4.36
N SER A 31 12.75 1.98 -4.19
CA SER A 31 14.22 1.90 -4.03
C SER A 31 14.61 1.05 -2.83
N TRP A 32 13.85 1.11 -1.73
CA TRP A 32 14.13 0.29 -0.55
C TRP A 32 14.01 -1.19 -0.91
N PHE A 33 12.93 -1.60 -1.57
CA PHE A 33 12.73 -3.00 -1.99
C PHE A 33 13.71 -3.44 -3.06
N GLN A 34 14.05 -2.59 -4.03
CA GLN A 34 15.08 -2.91 -5.03
C GLN A 34 16.44 -3.21 -4.37
N ARG A 35 16.80 -2.47 -3.31
CA ARG A 35 18.08 -2.67 -2.59
C ARG A 35 18.05 -3.80 -1.57
N LYS A 36 16.91 -4.02 -0.91
CA LYS A 36 16.79 -4.95 0.23
C LYS A 36 16.24 -6.32 -0.14
N ALA A 37 15.38 -6.36 -1.14
CA ALA A 37 14.70 -7.57 -1.60
C ALA A 37 15.15 -7.99 -3.01
N ASN A 38 16.14 -7.31 -3.60
CA ASN A 38 16.54 -7.49 -5.01
C ASN A 38 15.34 -7.44 -5.97
N LEU A 39 14.34 -6.60 -5.66
CA LEU A 39 13.15 -6.46 -6.49
C LEU A 39 13.54 -5.98 -7.88
N GLU A 40 13.18 -6.75 -8.91
CA GLU A 40 13.37 -6.31 -10.29
C GLU A 40 12.41 -5.17 -10.63
N SER A 41 12.94 -4.16 -11.32
CA SER A 41 12.14 -3.04 -11.80
C SER A 41 11.15 -3.52 -12.85
N ASN A 42 9.87 -3.35 -12.58
CA ASN A 42 8.78 -3.67 -13.48
C ASN A 42 7.70 -2.61 -13.28
N ALA A 43 7.16 -2.02 -14.33
CA ALA A 43 6.16 -0.96 -14.22
C ALA A 43 5.00 -1.23 -15.18
N GLU A 44 3.79 -0.89 -14.76
CA GLU A 44 2.62 -0.91 -15.64
C GLU A 44 2.73 0.20 -16.68
N LYS A 45 2.31 -0.10 -17.91
CA LYS A 45 2.17 0.93 -18.94
C LYS A 45 0.86 1.67 -18.71
N ASN A 46 0.78 2.92 -19.19
CA ASN A 46 -0.45 3.70 -19.11
C ASN A 46 -1.64 2.98 -19.75
N ALA A 47 -1.44 2.26 -20.86
CA ALA A 47 -2.49 1.48 -21.50
C ALA A 47 -3.04 0.35 -20.62
N ASP A 48 -2.19 -0.27 -19.81
CA ASP A 48 -2.58 -1.35 -18.89
C ASP A 48 -3.38 -0.76 -17.71
N ILE A 49 -3.01 0.43 -17.24
CA ILE A 49 -3.75 1.17 -16.21
C ILE A 49 -5.10 1.66 -16.73
N GLU A 50 -5.17 2.18 -17.96
CA GLU A 50 -6.43 2.57 -18.59
C GLU A 50 -7.36 1.36 -18.78
N ALA A 51 -6.80 0.19 -19.12
CA ALA A 51 -7.56 -1.05 -19.21
C ALA A 51 -8.09 -1.50 -17.84
N LEU A 52 -7.28 -1.38 -16.78
CA LEU A 52 -7.69 -1.62 -15.39
C LEU A 52 -8.87 -0.72 -15.01
N GLU A 53 -8.76 0.60 -15.17
CA GLU A 53 -9.82 1.55 -14.83
C GLU A 53 -11.12 1.28 -15.60
N LYS A 54 -10.99 0.97 -16.89
CA LYS A 54 -12.13 0.58 -17.72
C LYS A 54 -12.81 -0.69 -17.23
N THR A 55 -12.03 -1.66 -16.75
CA THR A 55 -12.54 -2.96 -16.27
C THR A 55 -13.23 -2.80 -14.92
N LEU A 56 -12.65 -2.00 -14.01
CA LEU A 56 -13.28 -1.67 -12.73
C LEU A 56 -14.47 -0.71 -12.87
N GLY A 57 -14.55 0.03 -13.98
CA GLY A 57 -15.59 1.03 -14.20
C GLY A 57 -15.40 2.30 -13.38
N MET A 58 -14.16 2.57 -12.94
CA MET A 58 -13.79 3.70 -12.08
C MET A 58 -12.36 4.15 -12.35
N GLU A 59 -12.08 5.43 -12.09
CA GLU A 59 -10.70 5.91 -12.00
C GLU A 59 -10.06 5.39 -10.71
N ILE A 60 -8.82 4.88 -10.80
CA ILE A 60 -8.09 4.43 -9.61
C ILE A 60 -7.48 5.64 -8.88
N PRO A 61 -7.28 5.55 -7.55
CA PRO A 61 -6.63 6.61 -6.79
C PRO A 61 -5.27 6.99 -7.37
N GLY A 62 -4.95 8.29 -7.36
CA GLY A 62 -3.68 8.79 -7.90
C GLY A 62 -2.46 8.13 -7.26
N ALA A 63 -2.52 7.80 -5.96
CA ALA A 63 -1.48 7.06 -5.26
C ALA A 63 -1.28 5.63 -5.80
N LEU A 64 -2.38 4.94 -6.11
CA LEU A 64 -2.33 3.59 -6.69
C LEU A 64 -1.78 3.64 -8.12
N ARG A 65 -2.21 4.64 -8.91
CA ARG A 65 -1.66 4.89 -10.24
C ARG A 65 -0.15 5.12 -10.16
N SER A 66 0.32 6.01 -9.28
CA SER A 66 1.75 6.29 -9.11
C SER A 66 2.54 5.05 -8.66
N LEU A 67 1.95 4.20 -7.82
CA LEU A 67 2.57 2.95 -7.42
C LEU A 67 2.75 2.01 -8.62
N LEU A 68 1.68 1.77 -9.39
CA LEU A 68 1.69 0.88 -10.55
C LEU A 68 2.64 1.35 -11.67
N THR A 69 2.72 2.66 -11.93
CA THR A 69 3.63 3.22 -12.94
C THR A 69 5.10 3.16 -12.53
N ASN A 70 5.41 3.01 -11.24
CA ASN A 70 6.78 2.89 -10.75
C ASN A 70 7.17 1.45 -10.42
N GLN A 71 6.21 0.64 -9.96
CA GLN A 71 6.41 -0.75 -9.59
C GLN A 71 5.10 -1.55 -9.69
N SER A 72 5.02 -2.46 -10.65
CA SER A 72 3.96 -3.45 -10.80
C SER A 72 4.22 -4.64 -9.89
N GLY A 73 3.50 -4.68 -8.76
CA GLY A 73 3.59 -5.76 -7.77
C GLY A 73 4.94 -5.87 -7.05
N GLY A 74 5.04 -6.85 -6.14
CA GLY A 74 6.32 -7.23 -5.50
C GLY A 74 6.73 -6.40 -4.28
N ILE A 75 6.03 -5.32 -3.97
CA ILE A 75 6.20 -4.57 -2.72
C ILE A 75 5.40 -5.27 -1.64
N TRP A 76 6.00 -5.54 -0.49
CA TRP A 76 5.28 -6.03 0.67
C TRP A 76 4.82 -4.86 1.52
N PHE A 77 3.60 -4.92 2.04
CA PHE A 77 3.01 -4.04 3.03
C PHE A 77 2.70 -4.91 4.24
N ASP A 78 3.66 -5.02 5.15
CA ASP A 78 3.64 -6.05 6.19
C ASP A 78 3.51 -7.46 5.55
N GLU A 79 2.41 -8.17 5.76
CA GLU A 79 2.14 -9.50 5.18
C GLU A 79 1.39 -9.48 3.84
N PHE A 80 1.01 -8.30 3.34
CA PHE A 80 0.28 -8.13 2.09
C PHE A 80 1.23 -7.80 0.95
N LYS A 81 1.21 -8.58 -0.13
CA LYS A 81 2.00 -8.31 -1.33
C LYS A 81 1.19 -7.47 -2.32
N SER A 82 1.80 -6.39 -2.81
CA SER A 82 1.20 -5.51 -3.80
C SER A 82 0.89 -6.23 -5.09
N LEU A 83 -0.21 -5.83 -5.71
CA LEU A 83 -0.76 -6.43 -6.93
C LEU A 83 -0.25 -5.70 -8.18
N SER A 84 -0.16 -6.42 -9.30
CA SER A 84 -0.11 -5.82 -10.64
C SER A 84 -1.51 -5.37 -11.08
N ALA A 85 -1.63 -4.68 -12.22
CA ALA A 85 -2.94 -4.29 -12.76
C ALA A 85 -3.88 -5.50 -12.95
N ASP A 86 -3.39 -6.58 -13.58
CA ASP A 86 -4.14 -7.84 -13.71
C ASP A 86 -4.46 -8.46 -12.34
N GLY A 87 -3.53 -8.38 -11.39
CA GLY A 87 -3.73 -8.85 -10.02
C GLY A 87 -4.89 -8.14 -9.33
N ILE A 88 -5.01 -6.82 -9.52
CA ILE A 88 -6.10 -6.01 -8.98
C ILE A 88 -7.44 -6.47 -9.54
N ILE A 89 -7.53 -6.70 -10.86
CA ILE A 89 -8.77 -7.19 -11.50
C ILE A 89 -9.16 -8.55 -10.91
N ASN A 90 -8.25 -9.51 -10.92
CA ASN A 90 -8.52 -10.87 -10.45
C ASN A 90 -8.91 -10.89 -8.96
N THR A 91 -8.24 -10.08 -8.13
CA THR A 91 -8.57 -9.95 -6.71
C THR A 91 -9.93 -9.28 -6.51
N ALA A 92 -10.25 -8.22 -7.25
CA ALA A 92 -11.56 -7.56 -7.17
C ALA A 92 -12.70 -8.51 -7.58
N GLU A 93 -12.53 -9.30 -8.63
CA GLU A 93 -13.50 -10.32 -9.06
C GLU A 93 -13.72 -11.39 -7.99
N THR A 94 -12.63 -11.84 -7.34
CA THR A 94 -12.71 -12.83 -6.25
C THR A 94 -13.47 -12.26 -5.05
N LEU A 95 -13.12 -11.03 -4.64
CA LEU A 95 -13.71 -10.36 -3.48
C LEU A 95 -15.15 -9.90 -3.73
N ALA A 96 -15.60 -9.79 -4.99
CA ALA A 96 -16.99 -9.46 -5.32
C ALA A 96 -18.02 -10.45 -4.76
N SER A 97 -17.59 -11.68 -4.45
CA SER A 97 -18.43 -12.70 -3.82
C SER A 97 -18.46 -12.61 -2.28
N VAL A 98 -17.57 -11.83 -1.68
CA VAL A 98 -17.42 -11.70 -0.23
C VAL A 98 -18.40 -10.68 0.31
N LYS A 99 -18.96 -10.99 1.49
CA LYS A 99 -19.95 -10.13 2.15
C LYS A 99 -19.36 -8.74 2.42
N GLY A 100 -20.12 -7.71 2.06
CA GLY A 100 -19.73 -6.31 2.30
C GLY A 100 -18.78 -5.73 1.26
N TRP A 101 -18.49 -6.47 0.18
CA TRP A 101 -17.82 -5.88 -0.98
C TRP A 101 -18.65 -4.76 -1.60
N ASP A 102 -17.98 -3.70 -2.05
CA ASP A 102 -18.55 -2.54 -2.72
C ASP A 102 -17.68 -2.17 -3.91
N SER A 103 -18.28 -1.74 -5.03
CA SER A 103 -17.56 -1.36 -6.25
C SER A 103 -16.64 -0.15 -6.08
N ALA A 104 -16.79 0.64 -5.01
CA ALA A 104 -15.87 1.72 -4.66
C ALA A 104 -14.56 1.23 -4.03
N LEU A 105 -14.47 -0.04 -3.65
CA LEU A 105 -13.27 -0.67 -3.10
C LEU A 105 -12.37 -1.17 -4.22
N THR A 106 -11.11 -0.72 -4.21
CA THR A 106 -10.07 -1.21 -5.11
C THR A 106 -9.00 -1.94 -4.29
N PRO A 107 -8.76 -3.24 -4.51
CA PRO A 107 -7.68 -3.94 -3.82
C PRO A 107 -6.34 -3.49 -4.41
N PHE A 108 -5.31 -3.37 -3.58
CA PHE A 108 -3.96 -3.04 -4.05
C PHE A 108 -2.87 -3.97 -3.51
N ALA A 109 -3.19 -4.79 -2.52
CA ALA A 109 -2.32 -5.84 -2.00
C ALA A 109 -3.14 -7.00 -1.44
N THR A 110 -2.57 -8.21 -1.40
CA THR A 110 -3.21 -9.40 -0.82
C THR A 110 -2.21 -10.23 -0.02
N ASN A 111 -2.70 -10.97 0.98
CA ASN A 111 -1.89 -11.92 1.75
C ASN A 111 -2.22 -13.36 1.36
N VAL A 112 -1.51 -14.33 1.97
CA VAL A 112 -1.67 -15.77 1.67
C VAL A 112 -3.00 -16.34 2.12
N ASP A 113 -3.69 -15.67 3.05
CA ASP A 113 -4.99 -16.09 3.58
C ASP A 113 -6.17 -15.57 2.74
N GLY A 114 -5.88 -14.83 1.66
CA GLY A 114 -6.90 -14.26 0.77
C GLY A 114 -7.51 -12.96 1.26
N ALA A 115 -7.00 -12.39 2.36
CA ALA A 115 -7.33 -11.02 2.74
C ALA A 115 -6.62 -10.01 1.82
N ALA A 116 -7.13 -8.79 1.77
CA ALA A 116 -6.62 -7.72 0.93
C ALA A 116 -6.52 -6.40 1.67
N LEU A 117 -5.55 -5.58 1.25
CA LEU A 117 -5.62 -4.14 1.50
C LEU A 117 -6.41 -3.50 0.37
N VAL A 118 -7.42 -2.73 0.74
CA VAL A 118 -8.30 -2.03 -0.19
C VAL A 118 -8.24 -0.53 0.06
N THR A 119 -8.40 0.26 -1.00
CA THR A 119 -8.64 1.69 -0.92
C THR A 119 -10.10 1.97 -1.30
N ASP A 120 -10.76 2.80 -0.50
CA ASP A 120 -12.18 3.14 -0.64
C ASP A 120 -12.33 4.54 -1.24
N THR A 121 -12.64 4.59 -2.53
CA THR A 121 -12.78 5.85 -3.29
C THR A 121 -13.99 6.67 -2.87
N SER A 122 -15.00 6.05 -2.25
CA SER A 122 -16.13 6.77 -1.67
C SER A 122 -15.77 7.50 -0.37
N SER A 123 -14.64 7.14 0.25
CA SER A 123 -14.16 7.64 1.54
C SER A 123 -12.81 8.37 1.43
N GLY A 124 -12.58 9.09 0.32
CA GLY A 124 -11.36 9.88 0.13
C GLY A 124 -10.09 9.04 -0.02
N ASP A 125 -10.21 7.85 -0.61
CA ASP A 125 -9.15 6.87 -0.80
C ASP A 125 -8.60 6.28 0.51
N ALA A 126 -9.42 6.26 1.57
CA ALA A 126 -9.05 5.66 2.84
C ALA A 126 -8.69 4.17 2.68
N VAL A 127 -7.72 3.71 3.48
CA VAL A 127 -7.19 2.34 3.39
C VAL A 127 -7.78 1.47 4.48
N PHE A 128 -8.20 0.26 4.11
CA PHE A 128 -8.76 -0.73 5.01
C PHE A 128 -8.19 -2.12 4.72
N GLU A 129 -8.23 -2.98 5.73
CA GLU A 129 -8.18 -4.42 5.51
C GLU A 129 -9.57 -4.91 5.11
N PHE A 130 -9.60 -5.87 4.18
CA PHE A 130 -10.79 -6.55 3.72
C PHE A 130 -10.54 -8.06 3.75
N ASN A 131 -11.40 -8.81 4.44
CA ASN A 131 -11.30 -10.26 4.59
C ASN A 131 -12.68 -10.92 4.46
N GLU A 132 -12.81 -12.19 4.86
CA GLU A 132 -14.07 -12.94 4.78
C GLU A 132 -15.24 -12.31 5.57
N ASP A 133 -14.95 -11.53 6.61
CA ASP A 133 -15.94 -10.79 7.39
C ASP A 133 -16.31 -9.43 6.76
N GLY A 134 -15.59 -9.02 5.70
CA GLY A 134 -15.78 -7.79 4.95
C GLY A 134 -14.74 -6.72 5.26
N LYS A 135 -15.12 -5.46 5.06
CA LYS A 135 -14.27 -4.28 5.32
C LYS A 135 -14.14 -4.05 6.83
N GLY A 136 -12.91 -3.89 7.33
CA GLY A 136 -12.67 -3.56 8.73
C GLY A 136 -13.30 -2.24 9.17
N ASP A 137 -13.71 -2.16 10.44
CA ASP A 137 -14.42 -0.98 11.01
C ASP A 137 -13.54 0.27 11.10
N ARG A 138 -12.21 0.10 11.17
CA ARG A 138 -11.25 1.19 11.35
C ARG A 138 -10.33 1.27 10.13
N SER A 139 -10.21 2.47 9.58
CA SER A 139 -9.22 2.74 8.53
C SER A 139 -7.80 2.66 9.08
N LEU A 140 -6.90 2.07 8.29
CA LEU A 140 -5.46 2.07 8.53
C LEU A 140 -4.87 3.47 8.29
N ALA A 141 -5.41 4.19 7.31
CA ALA A 141 -5.09 5.59 7.04
C ALA A 141 -6.29 6.29 6.36
N PRO A 142 -6.43 7.62 6.50
CA PRO A 142 -7.54 8.37 5.90
C PRO A 142 -7.39 8.56 4.38
N THR A 143 -6.19 8.36 3.82
CA THR A 143 -5.92 8.36 2.38
C THR A 143 -4.83 7.35 2.05
N LEU A 144 -4.79 6.85 0.81
CA LEU A 144 -3.70 5.96 0.36
C LEU A 144 -2.33 6.67 0.37
N TRP A 145 -2.29 7.98 0.09
CA TRP A 145 -1.04 8.75 0.21
C TRP A 145 -0.49 8.79 1.62
N GLU A 146 -1.37 8.97 2.61
CA GLU A 146 -0.95 8.97 4.01
C GLU A 146 -0.52 7.57 4.46
N TYR A 147 -1.20 6.52 4.01
CA TYR A 147 -0.76 5.13 4.24
C TYR A 147 0.66 4.89 3.72
N LEU A 148 0.93 5.25 2.47
CA LEU A 148 2.24 5.10 1.85
C LEU A 148 3.31 5.96 2.54
N GLU A 149 2.98 7.19 2.96
CA GLU A 149 3.90 8.05 3.71
C GLU A 149 4.28 7.42 5.06
N GLN A 150 3.29 6.96 5.83
CA GLN A 150 3.53 6.29 7.11
C GLN A 150 4.38 5.03 6.89
N TYR A 151 4.10 4.27 5.84
CA TYR A 151 4.84 3.07 5.47
C TYR A 151 6.29 3.38 5.08
N ARG A 152 6.52 4.38 4.21
CA ARG A 152 7.87 4.88 3.87
C ARG A 152 8.66 5.23 5.13
N ASN A 153 8.05 6.00 6.05
CA ASN A 153 8.72 6.41 7.29
C ASN A 153 9.09 5.19 8.16
N ARG A 154 8.25 4.15 8.19
CA ARG A 154 8.57 2.87 8.85
C ARG A 154 9.76 2.21 8.18
N LEU A 155 9.76 2.02 6.86
CA LEU A 155 10.87 1.39 6.12
C LEU A 155 12.20 2.12 6.32
N LEU A 156 12.19 3.45 6.28
CA LEU A 156 13.37 4.29 6.42
C LEU A 156 13.85 4.47 7.86
N SER A 157 13.10 3.99 8.85
CA SER A 157 13.50 4.07 10.27
C SER A 157 14.75 3.24 10.61
N GLY A 158 15.23 2.41 9.67
CA GLY A 158 16.36 1.50 9.87
C GLY A 158 16.04 0.28 10.74
N LYS A 159 14.77 0.12 11.14
CA LYS A 159 14.28 -0.96 12.01
C LYS A 159 13.74 -2.17 11.25
N PHE A 160 13.70 -2.14 9.93
CA PHE A 160 13.18 -3.25 9.13
C PHE A 160 14.26 -3.85 8.25
N ASP A 161 14.14 -5.14 7.97
CA ASP A 161 14.84 -5.85 6.90
C ASP A 161 13.85 -6.69 6.11
N PHE A 162 14.29 -7.17 4.94
CA PHE A 162 13.53 -8.11 4.13
C PHE A 162 14.16 -9.50 4.24
N VAL A 163 13.32 -10.51 4.45
CA VAL A 163 13.71 -11.92 4.41
C VAL A 163 12.97 -12.58 3.27
N GLU A 164 13.73 -13.18 2.34
CA GLU A 164 13.18 -13.94 1.21
C GLU A 164 12.21 -15.02 1.73
N ASP A 165 11.09 -15.20 1.04
CA ASP A 165 9.97 -16.10 1.41
C ASP A 165 9.21 -15.78 2.71
N VAL A 166 9.64 -14.80 3.50
CA VAL A 166 8.97 -14.39 4.74
C VAL A 166 8.36 -12.99 4.64
N GLY A 167 9.02 -12.07 3.94
CA GLY A 167 8.55 -10.68 3.78
C GLY A 167 9.29 -9.68 4.66
N LEU A 168 8.59 -8.62 5.07
CA LEU A 168 9.14 -7.54 5.90
C LEU A 168 9.22 -7.97 7.37
N VAL A 169 10.40 -7.86 7.98
CA VAL A 169 10.61 -8.23 9.39
C VAL A 169 11.25 -7.08 10.18
N GLU A 170 10.88 -6.95 11.45
CA GLU A 170 11.57 -6.04 12.37
C GLU A 170 12.97 -6.59 12.71
N ARG A 171 13.97 -5.73 12.63
CA ARG A 171 15.32 -6.02 13.07
C ARG A 171 15.33 -6.19 14.58
N SER A 172 15.77 -7.36 15.05
CA SER A 172 16.09 -7.56 16.46
C SER A 172 17.16 -6.55 16.87
N ARG A 173 16.90 -5.72 17.89
CA ARG A 173 17.91 -4.85 18.49
C ARG A 173 19.05 -5.74 18.98
N LYS A 174 20.25 -5.56 18.41
CA LYS A 174 21.49 -6.07 19.01
C LYS A 174 21.91 -5.19 20.17
#